data_AF-A0A0A1H273-F1
#
_entry.id   AF-A0A0A1H273-F1
#
_cell.length_a   1.000
_cell.length_b   1.000
_cell.length_c   1.000
_cell.angle_alpha   90.00
_cell.angle_beta   90.00
_cell.angle_gamma   90.00
#
_symmetry.space_group_name_H-M   'P 1'
#
loop_
_entity.id
_entity.type
_entity.pdbx_description
1 polymer ?
#
loop_
_entity_poly.entity_id
_entity_poly.type
_entity_poly.pdbx_seq_one_letter_code
_entity_poly.pdbx_strand_id
1 'polypeptide(L)' 'MSRLTITLSEARYRALKEAAARRDKTIGELIDESLEYYGIKSRAQARALVDRARARSKLPVEQAIDLALQEVGAARGES' A
#
# COMPACT_ATOMS: atom_id res chain seq x y z
N MET A 1 -9.88 -11.78 2.93
CA MET A 1 -9.64 -11.34 1.54
C MET A 1 -10.99 -11.20 0.85
N SER A 2 -11.22 -10.10 0.13
CA SER A 2 -12.38 -9.93 -0.74
C SER A 2 -12.07 -10.52 -2.12
N ARG A 3 -13.06 -11.12 -2.78
CA ARG A 3 -12.89 -11.67 -4.15
C ARG A 3 -13.07 -10.56 -5.18
N LEU A 4 -12.09 -10.40 -6.08
CA LEU A 4 -12.14 -9.46 -7.20
C LEU A 4 -12.17 -10.24 -8.51
N THR A 5 -12.99 -9.78 -9.46
CA THR A 5 -12.97 -10.24 -10.86
C THR A 5 -12.47 -9.08 -11.71
N ILE A 6 -11.46 -9.32 -12.54
CA ILE A 6 -10.91 -8.35 -13.49
C ILE A 6 -10.96 -8.93 -14.91
N THR A 7 -11.19 -8.07 -15.90
CA THR A 7 -11.11 -8.45 -17.30
C THR A 7 -9.70 -8.15 -17.81
N LEU A 8 -9.05 -9.13 -18.41
CA LEU A 8 -7.73 -9.01 -19.04
C LEU A 8 -7.85 -9.40 -20.52
N SER A 9 -7.00 -8.83 -21.36
CA SER A 9 -6.83 -9.41 -22.70
C SER A 9 -6.22 -10.80 -22.59
N GLU A 10 -6.54 -11.70 -23.53
CA GLU A 10 -5.99 -13.06 -23.58
C GLU A 10 -4.45 -13.07 -23.52
N ALA A 11 -3.80 -12.17 -24.26
CA ALA A 11 -2.35 -12.03 -24.26
C ALA A 11 -1.81 -11.68 -22.85
N ARG A 12 -2.49 -10.77 -22.14
CA ARG A 12 -2.09 -10.36 -20.78
C ARG A 12 -2.34 -11.46 -19.76
N TYR A 13 -3.44 -12.20 -19.88
CA TYR A 13 -3.73 -13.35 -19.04
C TYR A 13 -2.64 -14.43 -19.17
N ARG A 14 -2.25 -14.77 -20.41
CA ARG A 14 -1.17 -15.74 -20.66
C ARG A 14 0.16 -15.28 -20.08
N ALA A 15 0.55 -14.02 -20.33
CA ALA A 15 1.79 -13.46 -19.79
C ALA A 15 1.81 -13.49 -18.24
N LEU A 16 0.67 -13.18 -17.60
CA LEU A 16 0.53 -13.22 -16.14
C LEU A 16 0.63 -14.66 -15.61
N LYS A 17 -0.02 -15.61 -16.28
CA LYS A 17 0.04 -17.03 -15.93
C LYS A 17 1.47 -17.57 -16.02
N GLU A 18 2.20 -17.23 -17.08
CA GLU A 18 3.61 -17.61 -17.24
C GLU A 18 4.49 -16.97 -16.16
N ALA A 19 4.30 -15.68 -15.86
CA ALA A 19 5.07 -14.98 -14.84
C ALA A 19 4.86 -15.59 -13.44
N ALA A 20 3.63 -15.98 -13.12
CA ALA A 20 3.29 -16.65 -11.87
C ALA A 20 3.98 -18.03 -11.78
N ALA A 21 3.90 -18.82 -12.85
CA ALA A 21 4.58 -20.12 -12.93
C ALA A 21 6.11 -20.01 -12.83
N ARG A 22 6.73 -19.01 -13.49
CA ARG A 22 8.18 -18.77 -13.40
C ARG A 22 8.66 -18.42 -11.98
N ARG A 23 7.77 -17.87 -11.15
CA ARG A 23 8.08 -17.44 -9.78
C ARG A 23 7.60 -18.43 -8.72
N ASP A 24 7.04 -19.56 -9.13
CA ASP A 24 6.43 -20.57 -8.27
C ASP A 24 5.37 -19.99 -7.32
N LYS A 25 4.51 -19.12 -7.86
CA LYS A 25 3.46 -18.41 -7.12
C LYS A 25 2.11 -18.54 -7.81
N THR A 26 1.04 -18.39 -7.04
CA THR A 26 -0.29 -18.20 -7.63
C THR A 26 -0.39 -16.82 -8.28
N ILE A 27 -1.32 -16.68 -9.24
CA ILE A 27 -1.61 -15.37 -9.85
C ILE A 27 -2.05 -14.35 -8.78
N GLY A 28 -2.79 -14.80 -7.77
CA GLY A 28 -3.23 -13.95 -6.66
C GLY A 28 -2.06 -13.38 -5.86
N GLU A 29 -1.14 -14.24 -5.41
CA GLU A 29 0.06 -13.82 -4.67
C GLU A 29 0.94 -12.89 -5.52
N LEU A 30 1.11 -13.19 -6.80
CA LEU A 30 1.87 -12.33 -7.71
C LEU A 30 1.23 -10.93 -7.85
N ILE A 31 -0.10 -10.86 -7.93
CA ILE A 31 -0.84 -9.59 -7.97
C ILE A 31 -0.70 -8.85 -6.65
N ASP A 32 -0.89 -9.52 -5.51
CA ASP A 32 -0.80 -8.90 -4.19
C ASP A 32 0.60 -8.30 -3.95
N GLU A 33 1.66 -9.04 -4.28
CA GLU A 33 3.04 -8.53 -4.22
C GLU A 33 3.26 -7.35 -5.17
N SER A 34 2.68 -7.41 -6.37
CA SER A 34 2.79 -6.30 -7.32
C SER A 34 2.09 -5.05 -6.78
N LEU A 35 0.91 -5.19 -6.18
CA LEU A 35 0.17 -4.08 -5.57
C LEU A 35 0.96 -3.47 -4.41
N GLU A 36 1.59 -4.30 -3.57
CA GLU A 36 2.48 -3.84 -2.51
C GLU A 36 3.71 -3.11 -3.06
N TYR A 37 4.34 -3.66 -4.11
CA TYR A 37 5.47 -3.04 -4.81
C TYR A 37 5.12 -1.66 -5.38
N TYR A 38 3.94 -1.52 -5.98
CA TYR A 38 3.43 -0.23 -6.48
C TYR A 38 2.99 0.72 -5.36
N GLY A 39 3.15 0.34 -4.09
CA GLY A 39 2.80 1.17 -2.95
C GLY A 39 1.30 1.36 -2.78
N ILE A 40 0.47 0.51 -3.39
CA ILE A 40 -0.99 0.48 -3.19
C ILE A 40 -1.23 -0.16 -1.83
N LYS A 41 -0.92 0.61 -0.78
CA LYS A 41 -1.20 0.24 0.60
C LYS A 41 -2.66 0.53 0.89
N SER A 42 -3.31 -0.41 1.57
CA SER A 42 -4.62 -0.10 2.14
C SER A 42 -4.48 1.09 3.11
N ARG A 43 -5.50 1.96 3.18
CA ARG A 43 -5.54 3.06 4.18
C ARG A 43 -5.29 2.53 5.60
N ALA A 44 -5.70 1.29 5.87
CA ALA A 44 -5.46 0.59 7.14
C ALA A 44 -3.97 0.33 7.42
N GLN A 45 -3.18 -0.09 6.43
CA GLN A 45 -1.73 -0.29 6.59
C GLN A 45 -0.97 1.03 6.78
N ALA A 46 -1.36 2.08 6.06
CA ALA A 46 -0.82 3.42 6.29
C ALA A 46 -1.11 3.88 7.73
N ARG A 47 -2.33 3.65 8.23
CA ARG A 47 -2.71 3.97 9.60
C ARG A 47 -1.90 3.17 10.63
N ALA A 48 -1.71 1.87 10.43
CA ALA A 48 -0.91 1.03 11.31
C ALA A 48 0.56 1.47 11.40
N LEU A 49 1.12 2.01 10.31
CA LEU A 49 2.47 2.57 10.29
C LEU A 49 2.56 3.85 11.14
N VAL A 50 1.57 4.74 11.01
CA VAL A 50 1.46 5.96 11.83
C VAL A 50 1.26 5.62 13.30
N ASP A 51 0.38 4.66 13.62
CA ASP A 51 0.11 4.27 15.00
C ASP A 51 1.35 3.64 15.65
N ARG A 52 2.13 2.85 14.90
CA ARG A 52 3.42 2.30 15.39
C ARG A 52 4.47 3.39 15.62
N ALA A 53 4.55 4.37 14.73
CA ALA A 53 5.43 5.52 14.90
C ALA A 53 5.02 6.35 16.13
N ARG A 54 3.71 6.59 16.31
CA ARG A 54 3.15 7.29 17.47
C ARG A 54 3.44 6.57 18.79
N ALA A 55 3.30 5.24 18.83
CA ALA A 55 3.59 4.45 20.04
C ALA A 55 5.09 4.47 20.44
N ARG A 56 5.99 4.68 19.48
CA ARG A 56 7.44 4.74 19.72
C ARG A 56 7.97 6.17 19.87
N SER A 57 7.14 7.15 19.55
CA SER A 57 7.46 8.55 19.64
C SER A 57 7.43 9.01 21.10
N LYS A 58 8.51 9.66 21.56
CA LYS A 58 8.54 10.39 22.83
C LYS A 58 7.97 11.80 22.71
N LEU A 59 7.32 12.13 21.59
CA LEU A 59 6.83 13.46 21.31
C LEU A 59 5.53 13.70 22.10
N PRO A 60 5.41 14.83 22.84
CA PRO A 60 4.16 15.21 23.49
C PRO A 60 3.01 15.32 22.47
N VAL A 61 1.79 15.03 22.93
CA VAL A 61 0.59 14.96 22.07
C VAL A 61 0.38 16.24 21.25
N GLU A 62 0.61 17.41 21.86
CA GLU A 62 0.45 18.71 21.20
C GLU A 62 1.42 18.87 20.02
N GLN A 63 2.71 18.61 20.24
CA GLN A 63 3.73 18.65 19.18
C GLN A 63 3.48 17.62 18.08
N ALA A 64 2.87 16.48 18.42
CA ALA A 64 2.56 15.43 17.46
C ALA A 64 1.39 15.80 16.55
N ILE A 65 0.43 16.59 17.06
CA ILE A 65 -0.69 17.12 16.27
C ILE A 65 -0.20 18.21 15.33
N ASP A 66 0.61 19.15 15.82
CA ASP A 66 1.16 20.24 15.01
C ASP A 66 1.99 19.70 13.83
N LEU A 67 2.88 18.74 14.10
CA LEU A 67 3.65 18.07 13.07
C LEU A 67 2.75 17.35 12.05
N ALA A 68 1.71 16.65 12.51
CA ALA A 68 0.80 15.95 11.61
C ALA A 68 0.03 16.89 10.68
N LEU A 69 -0.38 18.06 11.18
CA LEU A 69 -1.05 19.09 10.37
C LEU A 69 -0.10 19.70 9.34
N GLN A 70 1.15 19.97 9.74
CA GLN A 70 2.19 20.48 8.84
C GLN A 70 2.49 19.51 7.69
N GLU A 71 2.67 18.22 8.00
CA GLU A 71 2.93 17.19 6.98
C GLU A 71 1.74 17.00 6.02
N VAL A 72 0.50 17.14 6.51
CA VAL A 72 -0.70 17.07 5.67
C VAL A 72 -0.80 18.27 4.72
N GLY A 73 -0.50 19.48 5.20
CA GLY A 73 -0.44 20.68 4.36
C GLY A 73 0.62 20.55 3.26
N ALA A 74 1.82 20.10 3.63
CA ALA A 74 2.91 19.86 2.70
C ALA A 74 2.54 18.82 1.63
N ALA A 75 1.90 17.72 2.02
CA ALA A 75 1.44 16.67 1.08
C ALA A 75 0.33 17.15 0.13
N ARG A 76 -0.43 18.18 0.52
CA ARG A 76 -1.49 18.79 -0.32
C ARG A 76 -0.95 19.92 -1.22
N GLY A 77 0.33 20.30 -1.07
CA GLY A 77 0.92 21.43 -1.78
C GLY A 77 0.49 22.79 -1.22
N GLU A 78 -0.03 22.82 0.00
CA GLU A 78 -0.38 24.03 0.72
C GLU A 78 0.92 24.58 1.34
N SER A 79 1.68 25.35 0.56
CA SER A 79 2.85 26.12 1.03
C SER A 79 2.44 27.50 1.51
#